data_AF-A0A442DZC6-F1
#
_entry.id   AF-A0A442DZC6-F1
#
_cell.length_a   1.000
_cell.length_b   1.000
_cell.length_c   1.000
_cell.angle_alpha   90.00
_cell.angle_beta   90.00
_cell.angle_gamma   90.00
#
_symmetry.space_group_name_H-M   'P 1'
#
loop_
_entity.id
_entity.type
_entity.pdbx_description
1 polymer ?
#
loop_
_entity_poly.entity_id
_entity_poly.type
_entity_poly.pdbx_seq_one_letter_code
_entity_poly.pdbx_strand_id
1 'polypeptide(L)'
;KQGCVVIDNSSAFRYDQDVPLIVPEVNPDAISLFTRKNIIANPNCSTAQLVVALKPLHDFATIKRIVVATYQSVSGAGKEGMDELFT
;
A
#
# COMPACT_ATOMS: atom_id res chain seq x y z
N LYS A 1 19.85 -1.50 20.00
CA LYS A 1 18.62 -1.61 19.17
C LYS A 1 17.59 -2.45 19.94
N GLN A 2 16.33 -2.03 20.06
CA GLN A 2 15.30 -2.69 20.89
C GLN A 2 14.50 -3.79 20.15
N GLY A 3 14.82 -4.10 18.90
CA GLY A 3 14.17 -5.20 18.17
C GLY A 3 12.72 -4.95 17.74
N CYS A 4 12.20 -3.72 17.86
CA CYS A 4 10.84 -3.39 17.43
C CYS A 4 10.61 -3.70 15.94
N VAL A 5 9.45 -4.29 15.66
CA VAL A 5 8.90 -4.43 14.32
C VAL A 5 7.98 -3.24 14.05
N VAL A 6 8.13 -2.63 12.87
CA VAL A 6 7.38 -1.44 12.46
C VAL A 6 6.56 -1.77 11.22
N ILE A 7 5.27 -1.42 11.24
CA ILE A 7 4.42 -1.40 10.06
C ILE A 7 4.25 0.08 9.67
N ASP A 8 4.78 0.45 8.50
CA ASP A 8 4.84 1.83 8.04
C ASP A 8 3.86 2.09 6.90
N ASN A 9 3.06 3.14 7.04
CA ASN A 9 2.09 3.58 6.03
C ASN A 9 2.57 4.80 5.23
N SER A 10 3.77 5.31 5.52
CA SER A 10 4.34 6.44 4.82
C SER A 10 4.82 6.03 3.42
N SER A 11 5.25 7.01 2.62
CA SER A 11 5.93 6.74 1.35
C SER A 11 7.41 6.42 1.50
N ALA A 12 8.00 6.62 2.69
CA ALA A 12 9.45 6.68 2.89
C ALA A 12 10.17 5.39 2.49
N PHE A 13 9.55 4.22 2.73
CA PHE A 13 10.20 2.91 2.56
C PHE A 13 9.64 2.09 1.39
N ARG A 14 8.68 2.61 0.61
CA ARG A 14 7.98 1.81 -0.42
C ARG A 14 8.89 1.27 -1.53
N TYR A 15 10.00 1.95 -1.79
CA TYR A 15 10.97 1.59 -2.83
C TYR A 15 12.29 1.07 -2.24
N ASP A 16 12.36 0.91 -0.92
CA ASP A 16 13.53 0.35 -0.25
C ASP A 16 13.55 -1.17 -0.47
N GLN A 17 14.59 -1.67 -1.13
CA GLN A 17 14.71 -3.09 -1.48
C GLN A 17 14.81 -4.02 -0.26
N ASP A 18 15.14 -3.46 0.90
CA ASP A 18 15.27 -4.21 2.16
C ASP A 18 14.01 -4.15 3.03
N VAL A 19 12.95 -3.50 2.54
CA VAL A 19 11.65 -3.37 3.21
C VAL A 19 10.57 -4.01 2.33
N PRO A 20 9.90 -5.08 2.80
CA PRO A 20 8.80 -5.66 2.04
C PRO A 20 7.63 -4.68 1.91
N LEU A 21 7.10 -4.55 0.70
CA LEU A 21 5.87 -3.81 0.39
C LEU A 21 4.70 -4.80 0.26
N ILE A 22 3.79 -4.80 1.24
CA ILE A 22 2.79 -5.86 1.38
C ILE A 22 1.36 -5.31 1.26
N VAL A 23 0.54 -6.04 0.50
CA VAL A 23 -0.92 -6.04 0.56
C VAL A 23 -1.34 -7.47 0.90
N PRO A 24 -1.85 -7.74 2.12
CA PRO A 24 -2.05 -9.11 2.61
C PRO A 24 -2.86 -10.03 1.69
N GLU A 25 -3.87 -9.49 1.01
CA GLU A 25 -4.76 -10.24 0.11
C GLU A 25 -4.15 -10.49 -1.28
N VAL A 26 -2.99 -9.87 -1.59
CA VAL A 26 -2.40 -9.89 -2.94
C VAL A 26 -1.03 -10.57 -2.95
N ASN A 27 -0.18 -10.30 -1.97
CA ASN A 27 1.19 -10.83 -1.89
C ASN A 27 1.64 -11.16 -0.46
N PRO A 28 0.90 -11.99 0.30
CA PRO A 28 1.23 -12.31 1.69
C PRO A 28 2.63 -12.93 1.83
N ASP A 29 3.06 -13.71 0.84
CA ASP A 29 4.36 -14.39 0.82
C ASP A 29 5.56 -13.43 0.80
N ALA A 30 5.34 -12.16 0.45
CA ALA A 30 6.39 -11.12 0.50
C ALA A 30 6.88 -10.87 1.94
N ILE A 31 6.16 -11.35 2.96
CA ILE A 31 6.64 -11.37 4.34
C ILE A 31 7.97 -12.12 4.49
N SER A 32 8.26 -13.09 3.62
CA SER A 32 9.55 -13.79 3.60
C SER A 32 10.76 -12.87 3.36
N LEU A 33 10.54 -11.69 2.78
CA LEU A 33 11.59 -10.68 2.55
C LEU A 33 11.89 -9.85 3.80
N PHE A 34 11.06 -9.94 4.85
CA PHE A 34 11.24 -9.24 6.13
C PHE A 34 12.46 -9.78 6.90
N THR A 35 13.66 -9.28 6.59
CA THR A 35 14.91 -9.89 7.06
C THR A 35 15.95 -8.92 7.65
N ARG A 36 15.92 -7.63 7.29
CA ARG A 36 17.04 -6.71 7.60
C ARG A 36 16.67 -5.51 8.47
N LYS A 37 15.60 -4.79 8.11
CA LYS A 37 15.32 -3.45 8.67
C LYS A 37 14.27 -3.41 9.79
N ASN A 38 13.61 -4.53 10.08
CA ASN A 38 12.46 -4.62 10.98
C ASN A 38 11.31 -3.64 10.62
N ILE A 39 11.19 -3.31 9.34
CA ILE A 39 10.10 -2.49 8.80
C ILE A 39 9.35 -3.31 7.76
N ILE A 40 8.03 -3.19 7.74
CA ILE A 40 7.14 -3.63 6.66
C ILE A 40 6.41 -2.38 6.18
N ALA A 41 6.43 -2.12 4.88
CA ALA A 41 5.71 -0.99 4.28
C ALA A 41 4.42 -1.47 3.63
N ASN A 42 3.45 -0.57 3.52
CA ASN A 42 2.27 -0.77 2.68
C ASN A 42 2.23 0.28 1.53
N PRO A 43 1.50 -0.01 0.44
CA PRO A 43 1.42 0.93 -0.68
C PRO A 43 0.48 2.11 -0.39
N ASN A 44 0.41 3.05 -1.33
CA ASN A 44 -0.56 4.15 -1.26
C ASN A 44 -2.00 3.60 -1.19
N CYS A 45 -2.91 4.34 -0.54
CA CYS A 45 -4.33 3.97 -0.38
C CYS A 45 -5.01 3.58 -1.71
N SER A 46 -4.83 4.37 -2.76
CA SER A 46 -5.40 4.11 -4.08
C SER A 46 -4.90 2.79 -4.68
N THR A 47 -3.61 2.49 -4.49
CA THR A 47 -2.99 1.25 -4.97
C THR A 47 -3.46 0.06 -4.15
N ALA A 48 -3.41 0.17 -2.81
CA ALA A 48 -3.80 -0.89 -1.88
C ALA A 48 -5.23 -1.38 -2.18
N GLN A 49 -6.18 -0.46 -2.34
CA GLN A 49 -7.57 -0.79 -2.64
C GLN A 49 -7.73 -1.39 -4.05
N LEU A 50 -7.04 -0.81 -5.04
CA LEU A 50 -7.14 -1.24 -6.43
C LEU A 50 -6.63 -2.67 -6.62
N VAL A 51 -5.47 -3.01 -6.07
CA VAL A 51 -4.85 -4.32 -6.33
C VAL A 51 -5.64 -5.48 -5.72
N VAL A 52 -6.36 -5.25 -4.61
CA VAL A 52 -7.26 -6.26 -4.02
C VAL A 52 -8.38 -6.60 -5.00
N ALA A 53 -8.99 -5.60 -5.65
CA ALA A 53 -10.02 -5.82 -6.66
C ALA A 53 -9.47 -6.46 -7.94
N LEU A 54 -8.23 -6.11 -8.33
CA LEU A 54 -7.61 -6.62 -9.57
C LEU A 54 -6.99 -8.01 -9.43
N LYS A 55 -6.59 -8.43 -8.23
CA LYS A 55 -5.90 -9.71 -7.99
C LYS A 55 -6.64 -10.93 -8.59
N PRO A 56 -7.94 -11.17 -8.34
CA PRO A 56 -8.62 -12.33 -8.93
C PRO A 56 -8.68 -12.28 -10.45
N LEU A 57 -8.81 -11.08 -11.04
CA LEU A 57 -8.79 -10.92 -12.49
C LEU A 57 -7.39 -11.19 -13.05
N HIS A 58 -6.34 -10.72 -12.38
CA HIS A 58 -4.95 -10.94 -12.77
C HIS A 58 -4.55 -12.42 -12.71
N ASP A 59 -5.05 -13.16 -11.72
CA ASP A 59 -4.79 -14.59 -11.56
C ASP A 59 -5.54 -15.42 -12.60
N PHE A 60 -6.77 -15.04 -12.93
CA PHE A 60 -7.54 -15.69 -13.98
C PHE A 60 -6.97 -15.42 -15.38
N ALA A 61 -6.63 -14.15 -15.65
CA ALA A 61 -6.06 -13.71 -16.91
C ALA A 61 -5.09 -12.54 -16.66
N THR A 62 -3.79 -12.81 -16.83
CA THR A 62 -2.73 -11.85 -16.52
C THR A 62 -2.96 -10.48 -17.16
N ILE A 63 -3.34 -9.50 -16.33
CA ILE A 63 -3.53 -8.12 -16.74
C ILE A 63 -2.20 -7.56 -17.25
N LYS A 64 -2.21 -6.98 -18.47
CA LYS A 64 -1.02 -6.36 -19.09
C LYS A 64 -0.98 -4.85 -18.94
N ARG A 65 -2.14 -4.19 -18.90
CA ARG A 65 -2.27 -2.75 -18.77
C ARG A 65 -3.62 -2.41 -18.15
N ILE A 66 -3.61 -1.39 -17.29
CA ILE A 66 -4.81 -0.72 -16.79
C ILE A 66 -4.70 0.77 -17.11
N VAL A 67 -5.84 1.41 -17.34
CA VAL A 67 -5.98 2.86 -17.42
C VAL A 67 -6.98 3.24 -16.34
N VAL A 68 -6.56 4.07 -15.40
CA VAL A 68 -7.30 4.32 -14.14
C VAL A 68 -7.58 5.81 -14.01
N ALA A 69 -8.82 6.15 -13.70
CA ALA A 69 -9.23 7.47 -13.21
C ALA A 69 -9.69 7.32 -11.76
N THR A 70 -9.08 8.05 -10.83
CA THR A 70 -9.41 7.97 -9.41
C THR A 70 -10.28 9.14 -8.98
N TYR A 71 -11.30 8.88 -8.17
CA TYR A 71 -12.13 9.89 -7.52
C TYR A 71 -11.89 9.77 -6.02
N GLN A 72 -10.85 10.46 -5.55
CA GLN A 72 -10.36 10.28 -4.19
C GLN A 72 -11.12 11.16 -3.20
N SER A 73 -11.39 10.61 -2.02
CA SER A 73 -11.97 11.34 -0.89
C SER A 73 -11.00 12.40 -0.36
N VAL A 74 -11.54 13.52 0.10
CA VAL A 74 -10.80 14.60 0.77
C VAL A 74 -10.10 14.10 2.05
N SER A 75 -10.58 13.00 2.63
CA SER A 75 -9.96 12.38 3.82
C SER A 75 -8.48 12.02 3.63
N GLY A 76 -8.01 11.86 2.38
CA GLY A 76 -6.60 11.65 2.08
C GLY A 76 -5.69 12.84 2.43
N ALA A 77 -6.23 14.05 2.47
CA ALA A 77 -5.54 15.26 2.93
C ALA A 77 -5.48 15.37 4.47
N GLY A 78 -6.04 14.38 5.17
CA GLY A 78 -6.10 14.37 6.62
C GLY A 78 -7.18 15.30 7.17
N LYS A 79 -7.04 15.62 8.46
CA LYS A 79 -8.05 16.38 9.20
C LYS A 79 -8.28 17.77 8.59
N GLU A 80 -7.21 18.49 8.28
CA GLU A 80 -7.32 19.87 7.79
C GLU A 80 -8.10 19.96 6.48
N GLY A 81 -7.86 19.04 5.54
CA GLY A 81 -8.64 18.99 4.29
C GLY A 81 -10.11 18.63 4.53
N MET A 82 -10.39 17.76 5.50
CA MET A 82 -11.78 17.45 5.87
C MET A 82 -12.46 18.65 6.52
N ASP A 83 -11.76 19.38 7.39
CA ASP A 83 -12.27 20.60 8.01
C ASP A 83 -12.58 21.64 6.92
N GLU A 84 -11.70 21.85 5.93
CA GLU A 84 -11.93 22.75 4.77
C GLU A 84 -13.17 22.35 3.94
N LEU A 85 -13.44 21.07 3.74
CA LEU A 85 -14.59 20.61 2.94
C LEU A 85 -15.94 20.97 3.58
N PHE A 86 -16.02 20.93 4.91
CA PHE A 86 -17.28 21.10 5.65
C PHE A 86 -17.52 22.54 6.12
N THR A 87 -16.54 23.43 5.98
CA THR A 87 -16.65 24.86 6.29
C THR A 87 -16.80 25.70 5.03
#